data_AF-R7HBV7-F1
#
_entry.id   AF-R7HBV7-F1
#
_cell.length_a   1.000
_cell.length_b   1.000
_cell.length_c   1.000
_cell.angle_alpha   90.00
_cell.angle_beta   90.00
_cell.angle_gamma   90.00
#
_symmetry.space_group_name_H-M   'P 1'
#
loop_
_entity.id
_entity.type
_entity.pdbx_description
1 polymer ?
#
loop_
_entity_poly.entity_id
_entity_poly.type
_entity_poly.pdbx_seq_one_letter_code
_entity_poly.pdbx_strand_id
1 'polypeptide(L)'
;MNLTFNEEIFKNCRNKEQYFQYIEELVWLGREVQDNGIMAFESEKWQNVTAYEREAIDLLCEGCPPNRLEFMLTTLLNTSDFTEDEYIKAVLFRVFVIFLQPGGISETEMKKLLLSHFGIQEYHNRI
;
A
#
# COMPACT_ATOMS: atom_id res chain seq x y z
N MET A 1 0.23 -4.55 -21.76
CA MET A 1 -0.63 -5.46 -20.98
C MET A 1 -1.10 -4.64 -19.78
N ASN A 2 -2.38 -4.29 -19.68
CA ASN A 2 -2.89 -3.59 -18.50
C ASN A 2 -2.93 -4.61 -17.36
N LEU A 3 -1.87 -4.65 -16.57
CA LEU A 3 -1.82 -5.45 -15.35
C LEU A 3 -2.73 -4.74 -14.34
N THR A 4 -3.96 -5.20 -14.20
CA THR A 4 -4.94 -4.66 -13.26
C THR A 4 -5.07 -5.60 -12.05
N PHE A 5 -5.21 -5.05 -10.85
CA PHE A 5 -5.51 -5.86 -9.67
C PHE A 5 -6.98 -6.31 -9.69
N ASN A 6 -7.28 -7.40 -8.99
CA ASN A 6 -8.61 -7.99 -8.96
C ASN A 6 -9.52 -7.25 -7.95
N GLU A 7 -10.32 -6.30 -8.45
CA GLU A 7 -11.27 -5.53 -7.64
C GLU A 7 -12.35 -6.38 -6.94
N GLU A 8 -12.66 -7.59 -7.45
CA GLU A 8 -13.69 -8.44 -6.86
C GLU A 8 -13.30 -8.92 -5.46
N ILE A 9 -11.99 -9.06 -5.21
CA ILE A 9 -11.45 -9.46 -3.90
C ILE A 9 -11.83 -8.42 -2.83
N PHE A 10 -11.69 -7.13 -3.14
CA PHE A 10 -12.05 -6.05 -2.22
C PHE A 10 -13.57 -5.95 -2.01
N LYS A 11 -14.37 -6.18 -3.06
CA LYS A 11 -15.84 -6.12 -2.98
C LYS A 11 -16.42 -7.26 -2.13
N ASN A 12 -15.80 -8.45 -2.20
CA ASN A 12 -16.27 -9.64 -1.49
C ASN A 12 -15.72 -9.75 -0.06
N CYS A 13 -14.75 -8.91 0.30
CA CYS A 13 -14.16 -8.86 1.61
C CYS A 13 -15.20 -8.54 2.71
N ARG A 14 -15.40 -9.49 3.63
CA ARG A 14 -16.40 -9.37 4.72
C ARG A 14 -15.87 -8.66 5.96
N ASN A 15 -14.61 -8.89 6.33
CA ASN A 15 -14.00 -8.28 7.52
C ASN A 15 -13.01 -7.20 7.09
N LYS A 16 -13.49 -5.95 7.07
CA LYS A 16 -12.69 -4.80 6.62
C LYS A 16 -11.87 -4.15 7.73
N GLU A 17 -12.18 -4.43 9.00
CA GLU A 17 -11.62 -3.69 10.14
C GLU A 17 -10.09 -3.83 10.22
N GLN A 18 -9.57 -5.03 9.98
CA GLN A 18 -8.12 -5.26 9.96
C GLN A 18 -7.41 -4.46 8.86
N TYR A 19 -8.06 -4.25 7.71
CA TYR A 19 -7.48 -3.47 6.62
C TYR A 19 -7.59 -1.98 6.89
N PHE A 20 -8.64 -1.54 7.60
CA PHE A 20 -8.72 -0.15 8.06
C PHE A 20 -7.63 0.17 9.08
N GLN A 21 -7.35 -0.74 10.03
CA GLN A 21 -6.21 -0.60 10.93
C GLN A 21 -4.90 -0.53 10.15
N TYR A 22 -4.70 -1.43 9.18
CA TYR A 22 -3.53 -1.40 8.32
C TYR A 22 -3.41 -0.10 7.50
N ILE A 23 -4.52 0.47 7.02
CA ILE A 23 -4.52 1.78 6.34
C ILE A 23 -4.06 2.89 7.28
N GLU A 24 -4.54 2.95 8.52
CA GLU A 24 -4.06 3.96 9.49
C GLU A 24 -2.56 3.83 9.75
N GLU A 25 -2.05 2.59 9.80
CA GLU A 25 -0.62 2.32 9.95
C GLU A 25 0.19 2.80 8.74
N LEU A 26 -0.32 2.62 7.52
CA LEU A 26 0.30 3.15 6.30
C LEU A 26 0.26 4.67 6.25
N VAL A 27 -0.84 5.29 6.66
CA VAL A 27 -0.96 6.76 6.72
C VAL A 27 0.05 7.31 7.73
N TRP A 28 0.17 6.68 8.90
CA TRP A 28 1.16 7.07 9.91
C TRP A 28 2.59 6.90 9.40
N LEU A 29 2.91 5.76 8.77
CA LEU A 29 4.22 5.58 8.13
C LEU A 29 4.46 6.61 7.03
N GLY A 30 3.44 6.97 6.24
CA GLY A 30 3.55 7.98 5.20
C GLY A 30 3.98 9.34 5.75
N ARG A 31 3.44 9.71 6.92
CA ARG A 31 3.88 10.90 7.67
C ARG A 31 5.33 10.77 8.14
N GLU A 32 5.69 9.64 8.75
CA GLU A 32 7.07 9.40 9.19
C GLU A 32 8.06 9.47 8.03
N VAL A 33 7.70 8.96 6.85
CA VAL A 33 8.52 9.07 5.63
C VAL A 33 8.66 10.51 5.17
N GLN A 34 7.63 11.36 5.34
CA GLN A 34 7.72 12.78 5.03
C GLN A 34 8.64 13.54 6.01
N ASP A 35 8.54 13.22 7.29
CA ASP A 35 9.31 13.88 8.35
C ASP A 35 10.78 13.41 8.38
N ASN A 36 11.02 12.12 8.15
CA ASN A 36 12.31 11.45 8.38
C ASN A 36 12.94 10.83 7.12
N GLY A 37 12.26 10.88 5.97
CA GLY A 37 12.70 10.21 4.74
C GLY A 37 12.64 8.68 4.86
N ILE A 38 13.49 7.99 4.09
CA ILE A 38 13.53 6.51 4.05
C ILE A 38 13.88 5.86 5.41
N MET A 39 14.44 6.61 6.36
CA MET A 39 14.77 6.11 7.71
C MET A 39 13.52 5.65 8.48
N ALA A 40 12.33 6.11 8.09
CA ALA A 40 11.06 5.68 8.69
C ALA A 40 10.82 4.15 8.57
N PHE A 41 11.42 3.51 7.56
CA PHE A 41 11.35 2.06 7.38
C PHE A 41 12.29 1.27 8.29
N GLU A 42 13.18 1.92 9.05
CA GLU A 42 14.12 1.24 9.93
C GLU A 42 13.50 0.79 11.27
N SER A 43 12.26 1.20 11.59
CA SER A 43 11.62 0.79 12.83
C SER A 43 11.34 -0.72 12.89
N GLU A 44 11.34 -1.29 14.09
CA GLU A 44 11.19 -2.74 14.34
C GLU A 44 9.98 -3.37 13.64
N LYS A 45 8.89 -2.61 13.50
CA LYS A 45 7.69 -3.05 12.79
C LYS A 45 7.95 -3.23 11.29
N TRP A 46 8.59 -2.25 10.65
CA TRP A 46 8.86 -2.28 9.21
C TRP A 46 10.05 -3.18 8.85
N GLN A 47 10.81 -3.64 9.84
CA GLN A 47 11.77 -4.73 9.69
C GLN A 47 11.10 -6.12 9.60
N ASN A 48 9.94 -6.30 10.23
CA ASN A 48 9.20 -7.58 10.30
C ASN A 48 8.03 -7.65 9.30
N VAL A 49 8.23 -7.08 8.11
CA VAL A 49 7.24 -7.08 7.03
C VAL A 49 7.25 -8.37 6.22
N THR A 50 6.21 -8.55 5.41
CA THR A 50 6.13 -9.64 4.42
C THR A 50 7.22 -9.53 3.35
N ALA A 51 7.48 -10.62 2.63
CA ALA A 51 8.44 -10.60 1.52
C ALA A 51 8.07 -9.59 0.43
N TYR A 52 6.77 -9.40 0.16
CA TYR A 52 6.28 -8.44 -0.82
C TYR A 52 6.55 -7.00 -0.40
N GLU A 53 6.21 -6.66 0.85
CA GLU A 53 6.45 -5.34 1.41
C GLU A 53 7.96 -5.04 1.48
N ARG A 54 8.79 -6.02 1.86
CA ARG A 54 10.24 -5.87 1.87
C ARG A 54 10.78 -5.52 0.49
N GLU A 55 10.39 -6.27 -0.54
CA GLU A 55 10.79 -5.98 -1.93
C GLU A 55 10.34 -4.58 -2.36
N ALA A 56 9.12 -4.16 -2.01
CA ALA A 56 8.63 -2.82 -2.32
C ALA A 56 9.42 -1.71 -1.61
N ILE A 57 9.83 -1.92 -0.35
CA ILE A 57 10.68 -1.01 0.41
C ILE A 57 12.08 -0.96 -0.20
N ASP A 58 12.68 -2.11 -0.52
CA ASP A 58 14.01 -2.18 -1.12
C ASP A 58 14.06 -1.42 -2.46
N LEU A 59 13.07 -1.65 -3.34
CA LEU A 59 12.95 -0.91 -4.60
C LEU A 59 12.74 0.59 -4.39
N LEU A 60 11.96 0.98 -3.37
CA LEU A 60 11.78 2.39 -3.02
C LEU A 60 13.11 3.02 -2.57
N CYS A 61 13.84 2.36 -1.67
CA CYS A 61 15.13 2.79 -1.13
C CYS A 61 16.23 2.84 -2.19
N GLU A 62 16.19 1.97 -3.20
CA GLU A 62 17.07 2.00 -4.37
C GLU A 62 16.76 3.16 -5.34
N GLY A 63 15.70 3.93 -5.08
CA GLY A 63 15.28 5.03 -5.94
C GLY A 63 14.62 4.56 -7.24
N CYS A 64 13.97 3.40 -7.22
CA CYS A 64 13.26 2.87 -8.38
C CYS A 64 12.18 3.87 -8.85
N PRO A 65 12.18 4.31 -10.13
CA PRO A 65 11.20 5.27 -10.63
C PRO A 65 9.75 4.74 -10.54
N PRO A 66 8.73 5.61 -10.33
CA PRO A 66 7.35 5.20 -10.06
C PRO A 66 6.75 4.24 -11.09
N ASN A 67 6.99 4.48 -12.38
CA ASN A 67 6.51 3.63 -13.46
C ASN A 67 7.13 2.22 -13.43
N ARG A 68 8.42 2.12 -13.05
CA ARG A 68 9.12 0.85 -12.95
C ARG A 68 8.72 0.11 -11.68
N LEU A 69 8.63 0.82 -10.57
CA LEU A 69 8.13 0.29 -9.29
C LEU A 69 6.72 -0.29 -9.48
N GLU A 70 5.83 0.49 -10.09
CA GLU A 70 4.47 0.05 -10.38
C GLU A 70 4.46 -1.23 -11.22
N PHE A 71 5.25 -1.29 -12.29
CA PHE A 71 5.33 -2.48 -13.14
C PHE A 71 5.82 -3.71 -12.37
N MET A 72 6.90 -3.58 -11.59
CA MET A 72 7.51 -4.69 -10.85
C MET A 72 6.56 -5.21 -9.77
N LEU A 73 5.99 -4.32 -8.96
CA LEU A 73 5.07 -4.69 -7.88
C LEU A 73 3.77 -5.29 -8.39
N THR A 74 3.25 -4.82 -9.53
CA THR A 74 2.06 -5.41 -10.15
C THR A 74 2.35 -6.78 -10.74
N THR A 75 3.54 -6.99 -11.31
CA THR A 75 3.97 -8.30 -11.80
C THR A 75 4.06 -9.29 -10.65
N LEU A 76 4.77 -8.94 -9.58
CA LEU A 76 4.88 -9.75 -8.37
C LEU A 76 3.52 -10.13 -7.81
N LEU A 77 2.62 -9.16 -7.71
CA LEU A 77 1.26 -9.36 -7.19
C LEU A 77 0.44 -10.35 -8.04
N ASN A 78 0.60 -10.33 -9.36
CA ASN A 78 -0.13 -11.21 -10.27
C ASN A 78 0.50 -12.61 -10.42
N THR A 79 1.78 -12.76 -10.07
CA THR A 79 2.47 -14.08 -10.11
C THR A 79 2.54 -14.77 -8.75
N SER A 80 2.12 -14.09 -7.68
CA SER A 80 2.14 -14.64 -6.32
C SER A 80 0.88 -15.44 -6.03
N ASP A 81 1.04 -16.54 -5.30
CA ASP A 81 -0.07 -17.36 -4.80
C ASP A 81 -0.51 -16.85 -3.42
N PHE A 82 -1.01 -15.61 -3.38
CA PHE A 82 -1.45 -14.96 -2.15
C PHE A 82 -2.81 -15.47 -1.69
N THR A 83 -2.95 -15.62 -0.38
CA THR A 83 -4.28 -15.65 0.25
C THR A 83 -5.00 -14.31 0.05
N GLU A 84 -6.32 -14.28 0.27
CA GLU A 84 -7.11 -13.05 0.14
C GLU A 84 -6.56 -11.90 1.01
N ASP A 85 -6.15 -12.19 2.25
CA ASP A 85 -5.61 -11.21 3.19
C ASP A 85 -4.27 -10.65 2.71
N GLU A 86 -3.35 -11.52 2.30
CA GLU A 86 -2.04 -11.13 1.77
C GLU A 86 -2.21 -10.30 0.50
N TYR A 87 -3.14 -10.69 -0.37
CA TYR A 87 -3.41 -9.97 -1.61
C TYR A 87 -3.92 -8.55 -1.34
N ILE A 88 -4.90 -8.40 -0.44
CA ILE A 88 -5.45 -7.08 -0.10
C ILE A 88 -4.37 -6.18 0.50
N LYS A 89 -3.58 -6.70 1.45
CA LYS A 89 -2.47 -5.94 2.05
C LYS A 89 -1.41 -5.57 1.02
N ALA A 90 -1.04 -6.48 0.13
CA ALA A 90 -0.08 -6.22 -0.95
C ALA A 90 -0.58 -5.13 -1.91
N VAL A 91 -1.87 -5.14 -2.29
CA VAL A 91 -2.47 -4.07 -3.11
C VAL A 91 -2.41 -2.73 -2.37
N LEU A 92 -2.81 -2.68 -1.10
CA LEU A 92 -2.78 -1.45 -0.29
C LEU A 92 -1.36 -0.91 -0.14
N PHE A 93 -0.38 -1.79 0.15
CA PHE A 93 1.02 -1.41 0.29
C PHE A 93 1.60 -0.90 -1.03
N ARG A 94 1.31 -1.59 -2.15
CA ARG A 94 1.72 -1.14 -3.49
C ARG A 94 1.23 0.27 -3.76
N VAL A 95 -0.05 0.54 -3.52
CA VAL A 95 -0.64 1.87 -3.69
C VAL A 95 0.09 2.87 -2.80
N PHE A 96 0.30 2.54 -1.53
CA PHE A 96 1.05 3.38 -0.61
C PHE A 96 2.46 3.74 -1.13
N VAL A 97 3.28 2.76 -1.52
CA VAL A 97 4.68 2.99 -1.95
C VAL A 97 4.75 3.78 -3.26
N ILE A 98 3.89 3.50 -4.24
CA ILE A 98 3.84 4.27 -5.51
C ILE A 98 3.55 5.74 -5.23
N PHE A 99 2.64 6.01 -4.30
CA PHE A 99 2.18 7.35 -3.97
C PHE A 99 3.07 8.09 -2.95
N LEU A 100 4.01 7.40 -2.30
CA LEU A 100 5.10 8.07 -1.56
C LEU A 100 6.07 8.82 -2.48
N GLN A 101 6.24 8.37 -3.74
CA GLN A 101 7.32 8.81 -4.62
C GLN A 101 7.17 10.18 -5.30
N PRO A 102 5.98 10.84 -5.37
CA PRO A 102 5.90 12.23 -5.84
C PRO A 102 5.34 13.21 -4.79
N GLY A 103 6.13 14.23 -4.44
CA GLY A 103 5.63 15.56 -4.05
C GLY A 103 4.94 15.75 -2.70
N GLY A 104 4.83 14.70 -1.87
CA GLY A 104 4.22 14.79 -0.54
C GLY A 104 2.70 14.84 -0.64
N ILE A 105 2.07 13.67 -0.57
CA ILE A 105 0.61 13.57 -0.49
C ILE A 105 0.21 13.79 0.96
N SER A 106 -0.77 14.66 1.20
CA SER A 106 -1.25 14.87 2.56
C SER A 106 -1.75 13.55 3.17
N GLU A 107 -1.61 13.37 4.49
CA GLU A 107 -2.18 12.21 5.22
C GLU A 107 -3.64 11.96 4.81
N THR A 108 -4.40 13.04 4.62
CA THR A 108 -5.80 13.00 4.18
C THR A 108 -5.94 12.40 2.78
N GLU A 109 -5.15 12.84 1.80
CA GLU A 109 -5.22 12.31 0.43
C GLU A 109 -4.77 10.85 0.36
N MET A 110 -3.75 10.47 1.14
CA MET A 110 -3.28 9.09 1.24
C MET A 110 -4.38 8.17 1.82
N LYS A 111 -5.00 8.60 2.92
CA LYS A 111 -6.11 7.87 3.53
C LYS A 111 -7.28 7.72 2.56
N LYS A 112 -7.64 8.80 1.87
CA LYS A 112 -8.72 8.81 0.86
C LYS A 112 -8.45 7.80 -0.27
N LEU A 113 -7.23 7.78 -0.79
CA LEU A 113 -6.82 6.88 -1.86
C LEU A 113 -6.83 5.41 -1.42
N LEU A 114 -6.36 5.10 -0.22
CA LEU A 114 -6.36 3.74 0.28
C LEU A 114 -7.80 3.25 0.55
N LEU A 115 -8.64 4.08 1.17
CA LEU A 115 -10.04 3.74 1.46
C LEU A 115 -10.90 3.56 0.21
N SER A 116 -10.60 4.24 -0.91
CA SER A 116 -11.41 4.14 -2.13
C SER A 116 -11.45 2.72 -2.71
N HIS A 117 -10.48 1.87 -2.38
CA HIS A 117 -10.43 0.47 -2.81
C HIS A 117 -11.53 -0.40 -2.18
N PHE A 118 -12.11 0.03 -1.05
CA PHE A 118 -13.23 -0.65 -0.39
C PHE A 118 -14.61 -0.12 -0.79
N GLY A 119 -14.66 0.90 -1.68
CA GLY A 119 -15.87 1.53 -2.19
C GLY A 119 -16.25 2.85 -1.50
N ILE A 120 -17.06 3.66 -2.21
CA ILE A 120 -17.43 5.04 -1.83
C ILE A 120 -18.18 5.10 -0.48
N GLN A 121 -18.98 4.08 -0.15
CA GLN A 121 -19.72 4.04 1.11
C GLN A 121 -18.79 3.91 2.33
N GLU A 122 -17.81 3.01 2.27
CA GLU A 122 -16.85 2.80 3.36
C GLU A 122 -15.95 4.03 3.53
N TYR A 123 -15.55 4.62 2.42
CA TYR A 123 -14.82 5.88 2.38
C TYR A 123 -15.55 6.99 3.16
N HIS A 124 -16.83 7.23 2.90
CA HIS A 124 -17.58 8.29 3.59
C HIS A 124 -17.80 8.03 5.08
N ASN A 125 -17.83 6.78 5.51
CA ASN A 125 -18.04 6.43 6.92
C ASN A 125 -16.80 6.63 7.80
N ARG A 126 -15.61 6.82 7.21
CA ARG A 126 -14.30 6.78 7.90
C ARG A 126 -13.46 8.06 7.74
N ILE A 127 -14.04 9.10 7.13
CA ILE A 127 -13.50 10.47 7.00
C ILE A 127 -14.25 11.39 7.95
#